data_AF-A0A960YPD5-F1
#
_entry.id   AF-A0A960YPD5-F1
#
_cell.length_a   1.000
_cell.length_b   1.000
_cell.length_c   1.000
_cell.angle_alpha   90.00
_cell.angle_beta   90.00
_cell.angle_gamma   90.00
#
_symmetry.space_group_name_H-M   'P 1'
#
loop_
_entity.id
_entity.type
_entity.pdbx_description
1 polymer ?
#
loop_
_entity_poly.entity_id
_entity_poly.type
_entity_poly.pdbx_seq_one_letter_code
_entity_poly.pdbx_strand_id
1 'polypeptide(L)' 'MLPKLQGNRPVSSTKSGVYLHFPYCLQKCHYCDFYSVGLDELADSDFDARLKSYEMALSSEIQARASDALFS' A
#
# COMPACT_ATOMS: atom_id res chain seq x y z
N MET A 1 -6.30 -6.26 30.52
CA MET A 1 -4.93 -5.75 30.32
C MET A 1 -4.69 -5.67 28.83
N LEU A 2 -4.49 -4.47 28.27
CA LEU A 2 -4.16 -4.32 26.84
C LEU A 2 -2.74 -4.87 26.58
N PRO A 3 -2.52 -5.62 25.50
CA PRO A 3 -1.17 -6.03 25.12
C PRO A 3 -0.35 -4.77 24.84
N LYS A 4 0.86 -4.72 25.40
CA LYS A 4 1.79 -3.62 25.12
C LYS A 4 2.11 -3.64 23.63
N LEU A 5 1.70 -2.60 22.91
CA LEU A 5 2.17 -2.30 21.56
C LEU A 5 3.70 -2.25 21.63
N GLN A 6 4.35 -3.28 21.11
CA GLN A 6 5.80 -3.24 20.92
C GLN A 6 6.04 -2.24 19.80
N GLY A 7 6.52 -1.04 20.16
CA GLY A 7 6.83 0.02 19.20
C GLY A 7 7.76 -0.48 18.10
N ASN A 8 7.64 0.12 16.91
CA ASN A 8 8.45 -0.23 15.74
C ASN A 8 9.92 -0.41 16.12
N ARG A 9 10.42 -1.65 16.07
CA ARG A 9 11.85 -1.91 16.22
C ARG A 9 12.56 -1.23 15.06
N PRO A 10 13.63 -0.46 15.31
CA PRO A 10 14.43 0.10 14.23
C PRO A 10 14.95 -1.06 13.37
N VAL A 11 14.53 -1.08 12.11
CA VAL A 11 15.09 -2.00 11.12
C VAL A 11 16.57 -1.66 10.99
N SER A 12 17.44 -2.66 11.16
CA SER A 12 18.88 -2.54 10.93
C SER A 12 19.14 -1.85 9.59
N SER A 13 19.99 -0.82 9.56
CA SER A 13 20.21 0.03 8.38
C SER A 13 20.85 -0.69 7.17
N THR A 14 21.06 -2.00 7.29
CA THR A 14 21.66 -2.88 6.28
C THR A 14 20.64 -3.65 5.44
N LYS A 15 19.33 -3.46 5.68
CA LYS A 15 18.26 -4.12 4.90
C LYS A 15 17.41 -3.09 4.18
N SER A 16 17.35 -3.21 2.87
CA SER A 16 16.38 -2.49 2.03
C SER A 16 14.96 -2.90 2.40
N GLY A 17 14.07 -1.92 2.56
CA GLY A 17 12.65 -2.13 2.83
C GLY A 17 11.81 -1.47 1.75
N VAL A 18 10.64 -2.03 1.47
CA VAL A 18 9.67 -1.48 0.52
C VAL A 18 8.39 -1.13 1.27
N TYR A 19 7.92 0.10 1.09
CA TYR A 19 6.59 0.50 1.53
C TYR A 19 5.62 0.39 0.36
N LEU A 20 4.57 -0.42 0.53
CA LEU A 20 3.50 -0.58 -0.45
C LEU A 20 2.23 0.04 0.13
N HIS A 21 1.65 1.00 -0.59
CA HIS A 21 0.38 1.59 -0.22
C HIS A 21 -0.75 0.90 -0.97
N PHE A 22 -1.63 0.19 -0.26
CA PHE A 22 -2.81 -0.47 -0.82
C PHE A 22 -4.06 0.39 -0.59
N PRO A 23 -4.65 1.01 -1.63
CA PRO A 23 -5.67 2.05 -1.46
C PRO A 23 -7.11 1.51 -1.38
N TYR A 24 -7.34 0.21 -1.34
CA TYR A 24 -8.68 -0.38 -1.36
C TYR A 24 -9.05 -0.99 -0.02
N CYS A 25 -10.32 -0.86 0.37
CA CYS A 25 -10.85 -1.43 1.61
C CYS A 25 -12.28 -1.95 1.38
N LEU A 26 -12.74 -2.88 2.22
CA LEU A 26 -14.11 -3.40 2.14
C LEU A 26 -15.15 -2.28 2.31
N GLN A 27 -14.85 -1.32 3.18
CA GLN A 27 -15.69 -0.17 3.48
C GLN A 27 -14.80 0.96 3.99
N LYS A 28 -15.07 2.20 3.57
CA LYS A 28 -14.29 3.36 4.01
C LYS A 28 -14.77 3.86 5.35
N CYS A 29 -13.96 3.67 6.39
CA CYS A 29 -14.28 4.15 7.74
C CYS A 29 -13.86 5.61 7.95
N HIS A 30 -14.58 6.32 8.82
CA HIS A 30 -14.28 7.71 9.18
C HIS A 30 -12.93 7.92 9.87
N TYR A 31 -12.31 6.85 10.37
CA TYR A 31 -10.98 6.89 11.00
C TYR A 31 -9.84 6.66 10.01
N CYS A 32 -10.11 6.38 8.72
CA CYS A 32 -9.07 6.24 7.71
C CYS A 32 -8.40 7.59 7.47
N ASP A 33 -7.15 7.73 7.90
CA ASP A 33 -6.32 8.93 7.78
C ASP A 33 -5.39 8.91 6.55
N PHE A 34 -5.23 7.74 5.93
CA PHE A 34 -4.58 7.56 4.63
C PHE A 34 -5.60 7.49 3.49
N TYR A 35 -5.12 7.71 2.27
CA TYR A 35 -5.96 7.57 1.08
C TYR A 35 -6.46 6.12 0.95
N SER A 36 -7.78 5.95 1.03
CA SER A 36 -8.45 4.68 0.80
C SER A 36 -9.77 4.90 0.06
N VAL A 37 -10.20 3.87 -0.66
CA VAL A 37 -11.44 3.79 -1.42
C VAL A 37 -12.20 2.57 -0.95
N GLY A 38 -13.47 2.78 -0.55
CA GLY A 38 -14.38 1.72 -0.13
C GLY A 38 -14.94 1.00 -1.34
N LEU A 39 -15.01 -0.33 -1.29
CA LEU A 39 -15.68 -1.15 -2.30
C LEU A 39 -17.18 -0.87 -2.34
N ASP A 40 -17.77 -0.48 -1.20
CA ASP A 40 -19.16 -0.04 -1.06
C ASP A 40 -19.48 1.26 -1.81
N GLU A 41 -18.46 2.05 -2.17
CA GLU A 41 -18.59 3.29 -2.94
C GLU A 41 -18.44 3.07 -4.46
N LEU A 42 -18.12 1.86 -4.91
CA LEU A 42 -17.85 1.52 -6.32
C LEU A 42 -18.83 0.48 -6.86
N ALA A 43 -19.20 0.59 -8.13
CA ALA A 43 -19.80 -0.55 -8.83
C ALA A 43 -18.71 -1.61 -9.09
N ASP A 44 -19.08 -2.90 -9.09
CA ASP A 44 -18.13 -4.01 -9.30
C ASP A 44 -17.29 -3.85 -10.57
N SER A 45 -17.89 -3.39 -11.68
CA SER A 45 -17.19 -3.14 -12.94
C SER A 45 -16.15 -2.04 -12.85
N ASP A 46 -16.37 -1.05 -11.98
CA ASP A 46 -15.43 0.06 -11.78
C ASP A 46 -14.25 -0.38 -10.90
N PHE A 47 -14.49 -1.30 -9.96
CA PHE A 47 -13.43 -1.84 -9.12
C PHE A 47 -12.39 -2.62 -9.94
N ASP A 48 -12.82 -3.55 -10.79
CA ASP A 48 -11.91 -4.35 -11.61
C ASP A 48 -11.03 -3.48 -12.52
N ALA A 49 -11.64 -2.48 -13.17
CA ALA A 49 -10.91 -1.54 -14.02
C ALA A 49 -9.86 -0.76 -13.22
N ARG A 50 -10.22 -0.25 -12.03
CA ARG A 50 -9.32 0.50 -11.15
C ARG A 50 -8.22 -0.36 -10.54
N LEU A 51 -8.54 -1.60 -10.16
CA LEU A 51 -7.56 -2.57 -9.65
C LEU A 51 -6.51 -2.87 -10.71
N LYS A 52 -6.93 -3.09 -11.96
CA LYS A 52 -6.01 -3.30 -13.09
C LYS A 52 -5.12 -2.09 -13.35
N SER A 53 -5.66 -0.88 -13.32
CA SER A 53 -4.86 0.35 -13.43
C SER A 53 -3.84 0.49 -12.30
N TYR A 54 -4.23 0.18 -11.06
CA TYR A 54 -3.34 0.18 -9.91
C TYR A 54 -2.20 -0.84 -10.04
N GLU A 55 -2.50 -2.08 -10.47
CA GLU A 55 -1.49 -3.13 -10.67
C GLU A 55 -0.45 -2.73 -11.73
N MET A 56 -0.90 -2.16 -12.86
CA MET A 56 -0.01 -1.67 -13.92
C MET A 56 0.90 -0.55 -13.41
N ALA A 57 0.34 0.43 -12.71
CA ALA A 57 1.11 1.55 -12.16
C ALA A 57 2.12 1.07 -11.10
N LEU A 58 1.69 0.17 -10.19
CA LEU A 58 2.56 -0.39 -9.16
C LEU A 58 3.73 -1.17 -9.76
N SER A 59 3.47 -2.01 -10.75
CA SER A 59 4.52 -2.78 -11.44
C SER A 59 5.52 -1.87 -12.15
N SER A 60 5.04 -0.82 -12.82
CA SER A 60 5.90 0.19 -13.45
C SER A 60 6.79 0.90 -12.42
N GLU A 61 6.23 1.28 -11.27
CA GLU A 61 6.97 1.95 -10.20
C GLU A 61 8.02 1.05 -9.57
N ILE A 62 7.69 -0.22 -9.31
CA ILE A 62 8.62 -1.23 -8.80
C ILE A 62 9.79 -1.38 -9.78
N GLN A 63 9.50 -1.51 -11.08
CA GLN A 63 10.54 -1.67 -12.09
C GLN A 63 11.46 -0.45 -12.16
N ALA A 64 10.91 0.76 -12.08
CA ALA A 64 11.69 2.00 -12.08
C ALA A 64 12.61 2.10 -10.86
N ARG A 65 12.13 1.71 -9.66
CA ARG A 65 12.91 1.75 -8.42
C ARG A 65 13.91 0.60 -8.28
N ALA A 66 13.61 -0.57 -8.85
CA ALA A 66 14.50 -1.72 -8.80
C ALA A 66 15.81 -1.48 -9.57
N SER A 67 15.80 -0.61 -10.58
CA SER A 67 17.01 -0.18 -11.30
C SER A 67 17.80 0.94 -10.62
N ASP A 68 17.29 1.49 -9.52
CA ASP A 68 17.89 2.65 -8.88
C ASP A 68 19.13 2.23 -8.06
N ALA A 69 20.28 2.87 -8.32
CA ALA A 69 21.59 2.50 -7.77
C ALA A 69 21.69 2.71 -6.24
N LEU A 70 20.67 3.31 -5.63
CA LEU A 70 20.57 3.49 -4.18
C LEU A 70 20.20 2.20 -3.42
N PHE A 71 19.73 1.16 -4.13
CA PHE A 71 19.32 -0.13 -3.56
C PHE A 71 20.31 -1.28 -3.83
N SER A 72 21.43 -1.02 -4.52
CA SER A 72 22.52 -1.99 -4.79
C SER A 72 23.69 -1.87 -3.83
#